data_AF-A0A2V6B034-F1
#
_entry.id   AF-A0A2V6B034-F1
#
_cell.length_a   1.000
_cell.length_b   1.000
_cell.length_c   1.000
_cell.angle_alpha   90.00
_cell.angle_beta   90.00
_cell.angle_gamma   90.00
#
_symmetry.space_group_name_H-M   'P 1'
#
loop_
_entity.id
_entity.type
_entity.pdbx_description
1 polymer ?
#
loop_
_entity_poly.entity_id
_entity_poly.type
_entity_poly.pdbx_seq_one_letter_code
_entity_poly.pdbx_strand_id
1 'polypeptide(L)' 'MHDGESTTLRDAILSHREEAHESAHRFERMSAADQQAILEFLSSL' A
#
# COMPACT_ATOMS: atom_id res chain seq x y z
N MET A 1 -10.14 3.16 1.98
CA MET A 1 -10.11 3.79 3.33
C MET A 1 -10.16 5.30 3.15
N HIS A 2 -11.21 5.96 3.64
CA HIS A 2 -11.41 7.42 3.57
C HIS A 2 -11.63 8.02 5.00
N ASP A 3 -11.34 7.23 6.02
CA ASP A 3 -11.46 7.54 7.45
C ASP A 3 -10.30 8.38 7.99
N GLY A 4 -9.19 8.48 7.25
CA GLY A 4 -8.01 9.24 7.65
C GLY A 4 -7.14 8.54 8.70
N GLU A 5 -7.33 7.24 8.97
CA GLU A 5 -6.59 6.52 10.01
C GLU A 5 -5.14 6.20 9.62
N SER A 6 -4.84 6.11 8.32
CA SER A 6 -3.50 5.79 7.81
C SER A 6 -2.65 7.05 7.62
N THR A 7 -1.56 7.15 8.38
CA THR A 7 -0.62 8.29 8.29
C THR A 7 0.47 8.11 7.24
N THR A 8 0.58 6.93 6.63
CA THR A 8 1.54 6.65 5.56
C THR A 8 0.88 5.92 4.40
N LEU A 9 1.48 6.04 3.20
CA LEU A 9 1.05 5.29 2.02
C LEU A 9 1.13 3.78 2.24
N ARG A 10 2.14 3.32 2.99
CA ARG A 10 2.28 1.89 3.33
C ARG A 10 1.10 1.43 4.19
N ASP A 11 0.78 2.16 5.24
CA ASP A 11 -0.34 1.81 6.15
C ASP A 11 -1.66 1.84 5.39
N ALA A 12 -1.83 2.82 4.50
CA ALA A 12 -3.02 2.92 3.66
C ALA A 12 -3.15 1.69 2.76
N ILE A 13 -2.08 1.28 2.07
CA ILE A 13 -2.07 0.07 1.22
C ILE A 13 -2.41 -1.18 2.03
N LEU A 14 -1.77 -1.38 3.19
CA LEU A 14 -1.98 -2.58 4.02
C LEU A 14 -3.36 -2.62 4.70
N SER A 15 -3.99 -1.47 4.88
CA SER A 15 -5.34 -1.37 5.47
C SER A 15 -6.46 -1.65 4.47
N HIS A 16 -6.16 -1.80 3.17
CA HIS A 16 -7.17 -2.11 2.18
C HIS A 16 -7.80 -3.49 2.42
N ARG A 17 -9.12 -3.54 2.25
CA ARG A 17 -9.93 -4.76 2.38
C ARG A 17 -10.82 -4.91 1.14
N GLU A 18 -11.65 -5.95 1.17
CA GLU A 18 -12.65 -6.24 0.13
C GLU A 18 -12.01 -6.28 -1.27
N GLU A 19 -12.45 -5.41 -2.18
CA GLU A 19 -12.00 -5.38 -3.58
C GLU A 19 -10.47 -5.20 -3.73
N ALA A 20 -9.84 -4.46 -2.81
CA ALA A 20 -8.40 -4.20 -2.85
C ALA A 20 -7.57 -5.18 -2.01
N HIS A 21 -8.18 -6.20 -1.41
CA HIS A 21 -7.50 -7.16 -0.53
C HIS A 21 -6.36 -7.90 -1.24
N GLU A 22 -6.58 -8.38 -2.46
CA GLU A 22 -5.57 -9.12 -3.22
C GLU A 22 -4.35 -8.25 -3.56
N SER A 23 -4.57 -6.97 -3.90
CA SER A 23 -3.49 -6.02 -4.16
C SER A 23 -2.68 -5.72 -2.90
N ALA A 24 -3.34 -5.54 -1.75
CA ALA A 24 -2.69 -5.33 -0.46
C ALA A 24 -1.85 -6.54 -0.04
N HIS A 25 -2.41 -7.75 -0.15
CA HIS A 25 -1.71 -8.99 0.17
C HIS A 25 -0.53 -9.25 -0.77
N ARG A 26 -0.67 -8.92 -2.06
CA ARG A 26 0.45 -9.00 -3.01
C ARG A 26 1.56 -8.03 -2.65
N PHE A 27 1.24 -6.79 -2.29
CA PHE A 27 2.21 -5.79 -1.85
C PHE A 27 2.95 -6.25 -0.57
N GLU A 28 2.22 -6.78 0.42
CA GLU A 28 2.79 -7.29 1.67
C GLU A 28 3.85 -8.39 1.42
N ARG A 29 3.62 -9.26 0.43
CA ARG A 29 4.51 -10.38 0.09
C ARG A 29 5.68 -10.01 -0.84
N MET A 30 5.76 -8.77 -1.32
CA MET A 30 6.86 -8.31 -2.16
C MET A 30 8.16 -8.16 -1.36
N SER A 31 9.29 -8.12 -2.08
CA SER A 31 10.56 -7.74 -1.47
C SER A 31 10.49 -6.29 -0.94
N ALA A 32 11.32 -5.96 0.04
CA ALA A 32 11.39 -4.60 0.57
C ALA A 32 11.74 -3.57 -0.52
N ALA A 33 12.58 -3.96 -1.49
CA ALA A 33 12.96 -3.11 -2.62
C ALA A 33 11.77 -2.84 -3.56
N ASP A 34 10.98 -3.86 -3.88
CA ASP A 34 9.80 -3.70 -4.75
C ASP A 34 8.70 -2.88 -4.07
N GLN A 35 8.47 -3.11 -2.77
CA GLN A 35 7.54 -2.26 -2.00
C GLN A 35 8.00 -0.81 -2.02
N GLN A 36 9.29 -0.56 -1.83
CA GLN A 36 9.86 0.78 -1.84
C GLN A 36 9.71 1.46 -3.22
N ALA A 37 9.95 0.73 -4.31
CA ALA A 37 9.77 1.25 -5.67
C ALA A 37 8.31 1.68 -5.94
N ILE A 38 7.33 0.92 -5.44
CA ILE A 38 5.90 1.29 -5.54
C ILE A 38 5.61 2.54 -4.72
N LEU A 39 6.13 2.64 -3.49
CA LEU A 39 5.91 3.82 -2.64
C LEU A 39 6.55 5.09 -3.25
N GLU A 40 7.72 4.95 -3.86
CA GLU A 40 8.39 6.05 -4.59
C GLU A 40 7.59 6.48 -5.81
N PHE A 41 7.10 5.52 -6.60
CA PHE A 41 6.21 5.83 -7.73
C PHE A 41 4.96 6.59 -7.28
N LEU A 42 4.26 6.11 -6.25
CA LEU A 42 3.05 6.76 -5.73
C LEU A 42 3.31 8.16 -5.16
N SER A 43 4.51 8.40 -4.61
CA SER A 43 4.90 9.71 -4.08
C SER A 43 5.23 10.73 -5.18
N SER A 44 5.31 10.31 -6.45
CA SER A 44 5.64 11.16 -7.60
C SER A 44 4.43 11.61 -8.42
N LEU A 45 3.22 11.19 -8.04
CA LEU A 45 1.94 11.55 -8.67
C LEU A 45 1.40 12.89 -8.14
#